data_AF-A0A7W4F7N5-F1
#
_entry.id   AF-A0A7W4F7N5-F1
#
_cell.length_a   1.000
_cell.length_b   1.000
_cell.length_c   1.000
_cell.angle_alpha   90.00
_cell.angle_beta   90.00
_cell.angle_gamma   90.00
#
_symmetry.space_group_name_H-M   'P 1'
#
loop_
_entity.id
_entity.type
_entity.pdbx_description
1 polymer ?
#
loop_
_entity_poly.entity_id
_entity_poly.type
_entity_poly.pdbx_seq_one_letter_code
_entity_poly.pdbx_strand_id
1 'polypeptide(L)'
;MIHKKSMTLALFALSLTGCQPTPPSYVPKANALLEKQITTIAGERAMCQFTYKSGFWFSACTSRAPHASPLFALFEPEGVMQASDNLAIFVTPVNNDARYFTRQSEFTIPATTRKIPVNADEVINSLMPIIR
;
A
#
# COMPACT_ATOMS: atom_id res chain seq x y z
N MET A 1 21.68 -1.07 55.18
CA MET A 1 20.23 -0.90 54.96
C MET A 1 19.94 0.60 54.91
N ILE A 2 19.29 1.26 53.95
CA ILE A 2 18.59 0.91 52.70
C ILE A 2 18.80 2.13 51.78
N HIS A 3 19.47 1.96 50.64
CA HIS A 3 19.50 2.99 49.59
C HIS A 3 18.15 2.94 48.87
N LYS A 4 17.33 3.98 49.04
CA LYS A 4 16.08 4.13 48.27
C LYS A 4 16.45 4.49 46.83
N LYS A 5 16.34 3.51 45.94
CA LYS A 5 16.41 3.70 44.49
C LYS A 5 15.23 4.58 44.08
N SER A 6 15.53 5.82 43.70
CA SER A 6 14.59 6.69 43.02
C SER A 6 14.17 6.02 41.71
N MET A 7 12.90 5.63 41.64
CA MET A 7 12.29 5.04 40.46
C MET A 7 12.00 6.18 39.49
N THR A 8 12.88 6.39 38.53
CA THR A 8 12.67 7.33 37.43
C THR A 8 11.55 6.79 36.55
N LEU A 9 10.34 7.37 36.69
CA LEU A 9 9.27 7.20 35.72
C LEU A 9 9.74 7.81 34.40
N ALA A 10 10.27 6.98 33.51
CA ALA A 10 10.39 7.34 32.11
C ALA A 10 8.96 7.44 31.56
N LEU A 11 8.39 8.65 31.60
CA LEU A 11 7.29 9.00 30.70
C LEU A 11 7.85 8.89 29.28
N PHE A 12 7.61 7.74 28.65
CA PHE A 12 7.62 7.63 27.21
C PHE A 12 6.46 8.51 26.71
N ALA A 13 6.76 9.78 26.47
CA ALA A 13 5.95 10.64 25.63
C ALA A 13 6.02 10.04 24.21
N LEU A 14 5.16 9.06 23.94
CA LEU A 14 4.86 8.60 22.59
C LEU A 14 4.39 9.82 21.80
N SER A 15 5.29 10.34 20.98
CA SER A 15 4.98 11.33 19.96
C SER A 15 3.74 10.87 19.20
N LEU A 16 2.67 11.67 19.28
CA LEU A 16 1.43 11.53 18.50
C LEU A 16 1.69 11.84 17.02
N THR A 17 2.71 11.23 16.43
CA THR A 17 2.73 10.99 14.98
C THR A 17 1.71 9.88 14.77
N GLY A 18 0.52 10.23 14.29
CA GLY A 18 -0.61 9.30 14.16
C GLY A 18 -0.16 7.98 13.54
N CYS A 19 -0.20 6.90 14.34
CA CYS A 19 0.14 5.57 13.84
C CYS A 19 -0.80 5.25 12.68
N GLN A 20 -0.26 4.78 11.56
CA GLN A 20 -1.09 4.16 10.53
C GLN A 20 -1.89 3.02 11.17
N PRO A 21 -3.16 2.83 10.81
CA PRO A 21 -3.91 1.67 11.27
C PRO A 21 -3.18 0.39 10.86
N THR A 22 -3.41 -0.70 11.58
CA THR A 22 -2.88 -2.00 11.16
C THR A 22 -3.54 -2.40 9.84
N PRO A 23 -2.76 -2.79 8.81
CA PRO A 23 -3.32 -3.22 7.53
C PRO A 23 -4.16 -4.49 7.69
N PRO A 24 -5.38 -4.55 7.13
CA PRO A 24 -6.11 -5.79 6.96
C PRO A 24 -5.31 -6.82 6.15
N SER A 25 -5.62 -8.11 6.32
CA SER A 25 -4.84 -9.20 5.71
C SER A 25 -4.79 -9.18 4.17
N TYR A 26 -5.77 -8.56 3.51
CA TYR A 26 -5.81 -8.43 2.05
C TYR A 26 -4.77 -7.44 1.51
N VAL A 27 -4.36 -6.44 2.30
CA VAL A 27 -3.44 -5.38 1.89
C VAL A 27 -2.03 -5.91 1.55
N PRO A 28 -1.33 -6.64 2.44
CA PRO A 28 -0.01 -7.19 2.11
C PRO A 28 -0.09 -8.23 0.97
N LYS A 29 -1.18 -9.00 0.88
CA LYS A 29 -1.41 -9.94 -0.23
C LYS A 29 -1.58 -9.21 -1.55
N ALA A 30 -2.32 -8.10 -1.56
CA ALA A 30 -2.47 -7.25 -2.74
C ALA A 30 -1.15 -6.61 -3.16
N ASN A 31 -0.33 -6.14 -2.22
CA ASN A 31 1.02 -5.66 -2.53
C ASN A 31 1.85 -6.75 -3.23
N ALA A 32 1.91 -7.96 -2.68
CA ALA A 32 2.70 -9.04 -3.27
C ALA A 32 2.21 -9.42 -4.69
N LEU A 33 0.90 -9.42 -4.92
CA LEU A 33 0.33 -9.66 -6.24
C LEU A 33 0.64 -8.53 -7.24
N LEU A 34 0.56 -7.28 -6.80
CA LEU A 34 0.94 -6.12 -7.60
C LEU A 34 2.43 -6.15 -7.96
N GLU A 35 3.31 -6.41 -6.99
CA GLU A 35 4.76 -6.57 -7.24
C GLU A 35 5.02 -7.62 -8.32
N LYS A 36 4.37 -8.78 -8.21
CA LYS A 36 4.51 -9.87 -9.18
C LYS A 36 4.09 -9.43 -10.58
N GLN A 37 2.89 -8.85 -10.73
CA GLN A 37 2.36 -8.50 -12.05
C GLN A 37 3.11 -7.34 -12.71
N ILE A 38 3.43 -6.30 -11.93
CA ILE A 38 4.24 -5.18 -12.41
C ILE A 38 5.62 -5.68 -12.81
N THR A 39 6.23 -6.58 -12.02
CA THR A 39 7.52 -7.19 -12.39
C THR A 39 7.45 -7.95 -13.71
N THR A 40 6.39 -8.74 -13.91
CA THR A 40 6.18 -9.47 -15.16
C THR A 40 6.02 -8.53 -16.35
N ILE A 41 5.22 -7.48 -16.20
CA ILE A 41 4.94 -6.51 -17.28
C ILE A 41 6.17 -5.65 -17.60
N ALA A 42 6.84 -5.11 -16.58
CA ALA A 42 7.96 -4.19 -16.76
C ALA A 42 9.26 -4.92 -17.12
N GLY A 43 9.34 -6.23 -16.88
CA GLY A 43 10.55 -7.03 -17.11
C GLY A 43 11.64 -6.84 -16.03
N GLU A 44 11.29 -6.23 -14.91
CA GLU A 44 12.22 -5.86 -13.83
C GLU A 44 11.52 -5.83 -12.47
N ARG A 45 12.28 -6.01 -11.40
CA ARG A 45 11.71 -6.15 -10.06
C ARG A 45 11.02 -4.87 -9.60
N ALA A 46 9.72 -4.97 -9.34
CA ALA A 46 8.93 -3.94 -8.67
C ALA A 46 8.95 -4.13 -7.13
N MET A 47 8.81 -3.02 -6.40
CA MET A 47 8.63 -3.02 -4.94
C MET A 47 7.44 -2.16 -4.56
N CYS A 48 6.52 -2.67 -3.75
CA CYS A 48 5.32 -1.96 -3.35
C CYS A 48 5.31 -1.65 -1.85
N GLN A 49 4.97 -0.41 -1.51
CA GLN A 49 4.70 0.04 -0.15
C GLN A 49 3.22 0.40 -0.03
N PHE A 50 2.63 0.19 1.15
CA PHE A 50 1.23 0.50 1.40
C PHE A 50 1.04 1.60 2.43
N THR A 51 0.01 2.40 2.27
CA THR A 51 -0.40 3.46 3.22
C THR A 51 -1.91 3.49 3.36
N TYR A 52 -2.38 3.94 4.52
CA TYR A 52 -3.79 4.29 4.72
C TYR A 52 -3.96 5.81 4.68
N LYS A 53 -4.76 6.31 3.73
CA LYS A 53 -5.07 7.73 3.61
C LYS A 53 -6.51 7.93 3.19
N SER A 54 -7.18 8.93 3.77
CA SER A 54 -8.56 9.31 3.40
C SER A 54 -9.58 8.16 3.38
N GLY A 55 -9.43 7.15 4.24
CA GLY A 55 -10.36 6.01 4.30
C GLY A 55 -10.01 4.83 3.38
N PHE A 56 -8.87 4.89 2.66
CA PHE A 56 -8.48 3.87 1.69
C PHE A 56 -7.09 3.33 1.98
N TRP A 57 -6.93 2.04 1.72
CA TRP A 57 -5.63 1.41 1.59
C TRP A 57 -5.09 1.63 0.19
N PHE A 58 -3.85 2.06 0.10
CA PHE A 58 -3.15 2.27 -1.15
C PHE A 58 -1.91 1.39 -1.23
N SER A 59 -1.56 1.00 -2.45
CA SER A 59 -0.27 0.42 -2.79
C SER A 59 0.42 1.33 -3.80
N ALA A 60 1.56 1.91 -3.43
CA ALA A 60 2.43 2.60 -4.36
C ALA A 60 3.60 1.68 -4.66
N CYS A 61 3.79 1.34 -5.93
CA CYS A 61 4.89 0.48 -6.36
C CYS A 61 5.94 1.30 -7.08
N THR A 62 7.19 0.87 -7.02
CA THR A 62 8.30 1.45 -7.76
C THR A 62 8.83 0.45 -8.77
N SER A 63 9.13 0.93 -9.97
CA SER A 63 9.80 0.23 -11.07
C SER A 63 10.87 1.20 -11.63
N ARG A 64 12.00 0.68 -12.12
CA ARG A 64 13.01 1.48 -12.84
C ARG A 64 12.62 1.78 -14.31
N ALA A 65 11.53 1.21 -14.79
CA ALA A 65 10.90 1.44 -16.09
C ALA A 65 10.31 2.86 -16.20
N PRO A 66 10.09 3.37 -17.43
CA PRO A 66 9.15 4.48 -17.61
C PRO A 66 7.80 4.05 -17.02
N HIS A 67 7.18 4.88 -16.17
CA HIS A 67 6.11 4.55 -15.19
C HIS A 67 6.63 4.19 -13.78
N ALA A 68 7.37 5.13 -13.19
CA ALA A 68 8.18 4.91 -12.00
C ALA A 68 7.38 4.69 -10.72
N SER A 69 6.09 5.07 -10.66
CA SER A 69 5.34 5.02 -9.39
C SER A 69 3.83 4.75 -9.55
N PRO A 70 3.41 3.57 -10.07
CA PRO A 70 1.99 3.23 -10.14
C PRO A 70 1.36 3.16 -8.75
N LEU A 71 0.22 3.85 -8.61
CA LEU A 71 -0.55 3.95 -7.37
C LEU A 71 -1.93 3.29 -7.54
N PHE A 72 -2.22 2.31 -6.69
CA PHE A 72 -3.48 1.58 -6.66
C PHE A 72 -4.20 1.78 -5.33
N ALA A 73 -5.51 1.99 -5.36
CA ALA A 73 -6.36 1.80 -4.17
C ALA A 73 -6.78 0.33 -4.08
N LEU A 74 -6.78 -0.22 -2.87
CA LEU A 74 -6.96 -1.64 -2.60
C LEU A 74 -8.31 -1.91 -1.95
N PHE A 75 -9.02 -2.90 -2.48
CA PHE A 75 -10.34 -3.29 -2.00
C PHE A 75 -10.43 -4.80 -1.79
N GLU A 76 -11.13 -5.17 -0.73
CA GLU A 76 -11.65 -6.52 -0.53
C GLU A 76 -13.08 -6.56 -1.12
N PRO A 77 -13.44 -7.60 -1.87
CA PRO A 77 -14.81 -7.78 -2.34
C PRO A 77 -15.74 -8.02 -1.16
N GLU A 78 -16.77 -7.17 -1.07
CA GLU A 78 -17.84 -7.35 -0.10
C GLU A 78 -18.65 -8.63 -0.43
N GLY A 79 -19.00 -9.40 0.61
CA GLY A 79 -19.96 -10.52 0.50
C GLY A 79 -19.41 -11.83 -0.08
N VAL A 80 -18.12 -11.95 -0.36
CA VAL A 80 -17.50 -13.23 -0.73
C VAL A 80 -16.94 -13.89 0.52
N MET A 81 -17.55 -14.99 0.97
CA MET A 81 -16.92 -15.89 1.95
C MET A 81 -15.70 -16.53 1.29
N GLN A 82 -14.51 -16.02 1.60
CA GLN A 82 -13.28 -16.54 1.05
C GLN A 82 -12.81 -17.74 1.86
N ALA A 83 -12.56 -18.87 1.19
CA ALA A 83 -11.66 -19.87 1.75
C ALA A 83 -10.32 -19.18 1.98
N SER A 84 -9.66 -19.47 3.12
CA SER A 84 -8.48 -18.76 3.66
C SER A 84 -7.35 -18.46 2.66
N ASP A 85 -7.33 -19.20 1.55
CA ASP A 85 -6.25 -19.25 0.59
C ASP A 85 -6.54 -18.45 -0.69
N ASN A 86 -7.80 -18.07 -0.94
CA ASN A 86 -8.23 -17.36 -2.15
C ASN A 86 -8.85 -16.00 -1.81
N LEU A 87 -8.02 -15.08 -1.29
CA LEU A 87 -8.42 -13.68 -1.19
C LEU A 87 -8.53 -13.07 -2.60
N ALA A 88 -9.77 -12.97 -3.07
CA ALA A 88 -10.09 -12.12 -4.20
C ALA A 88 -9.82 -10.66 -3.78
N ILE A 89 -9.04 -9.95 -4.57
CA ILE A 89 -8.72 -8.54 -4.35
C ILE A 89 -9.16 -7.76 -5.58
N PHE A 90 -9.57 -6.51 -5.36
CA PHE A 90 -9.85 -5.57 -6.44
C PHE A 90 -8.95 -4.36 -6.26
N VAL A 91 -8.53 -3.78 -7.37
CA VAL A 91 -7.75 -2.55 -7.36
C VAL A 91 -8.43 -1.46 -8.17
N THR A 92 -8.10 -0.22 -7.84
CA THR A 92 -8.51 0.93 -8.65
C THR A 92 -7.25 1.73 -8.98
N PRO A 93 -6.91 1.93 -10.26
CA PRO A 93 -5.73 2.69 -10.65
C PRO A 93 -5.94 4.19 -10.39
N VAL A 94 -5.12 4.77 -9.52
CA VAL A 94 -5.27 6.17 -9.07
C VAL A 94 -4.58 7.13 -10.04
N ASN A 95 -3.37 6.81 -10.50
CA ASN A 95 -2.59 7.64 -11.42
C ASN A 95 -2.43 7.02 -12.82
N ASN A 96 -1.79 7.75 -13.74
CA ASN A 96 -1.60 7.29 -15.12
C ASN A 96 -0.73 6.05 -15.23
N ASP A 97 0.29 5.93 -14.38
CA ASP A 97 1.17 4.75 -14.33
C ASP A 97 0.38 3.50 -13.96
N ALA A 98 -0.44 3.56 -12.90
CA ALA A 98 -1.32 2.44 -12.56
C ALA A 98 -2.30 2.11 -13.71
N ARG A 99 -2.86 3.12 -14.37
CA ARG A 99 -3.73 2.93 -15.54
C ARG A 99 -3.01 2.22 -16.69
N TYR A 100 -1.74 2.52 -16.92
CA TYR A 100 -0.92 1.83 -17.91
C TYR A 100 -0.82 0.33 -17.60
N PHE A 101 -0.46 -0.04 -16.36
CA PHE A 101 -0.33 -1.44 -15.96
C PHE A 101 -1.66 -2.19 -16.06
N THR A 102 -2.79 -1.59 -15.62
CA THR A 102 -4.11 -2.25 -15.70
C THR A 102 -4.59 -2.55 -17.11
N ARG A 103 -3.97 -1.99 -18.15
CA ARG A 103 -4.32 -2.21 -19.56
C ARG A 103 -3.49 -3.29 -20.23
N GLN A 104 -2.44 -3.78 -19.57
CA GLN A 104 -1.59 -4.83 -20.12
C GLN A 104 -2.28 -6.18 -20.01
N SER A 105 -2.07 -7.05 -20.99
CA SER A 105 -2.69 -8.39 -21.04
C SER A 105 -2.33 -9.28 -19.86
N GLU A 106 -1.15 -9.08 -19.28
CA GLU A 106 -0.58 -9.82 -18.18
C GLU A 106 -1.11 -9.34 -16.81
N PHE A 107 -1.80 -8.19 -16.79
CA PHE A 107 -2.44 -7.69 -15.58
C PHE A 107 -3.77 -8.40 -15.37
N THR A 108 -3.84 -9.25 -14.35
CA THR A 108 -4.98 -10.14 -14.10
C THR A 108 -5.72 -9.83 -12.80
N ILE A 109 -5.22 -8.90 -11.98
CA ILE A 109 -5.98 -8.43 -10.81
C ILE A 109 -7.22 -7.66 -11.32
N PRO A 110 -8.43 -7.99 -10.86
CA PRO A 110 -9.63 -7.24 -11.20
C PRO A 110 -9.48 -5.75 -10.90
N ALA A 111 -9.59 -4.91 -11.93
CA ALA A 111 -9.48 -3.46 -11.82
C ALA A 111 -10.85 -2.79 -11.97
N THR A 112 -11.16 -1.83 -11.10
CA THR A 112 -12.38 -1.01 -11.20
C THR A 112 -12.02 0.42 -11.61
N THR A 113 -13.01 1.17 -12.11
CA THR A 113 -12.85 2.56 -12.57
C THR A 113 -13.40 3.58 -11.58
N ARG A 114 -13.64 3.19 -10.32
CA ARG A 114 -14.15 4.09 -9.29
C ARG A 114 -13.21 5.30 -9.11
N LYS A 115 -13.74 6.52 -9.06
CA LYS A 115 -12.92 7.68 -8.74
C LYS A 115 -12.50 7.64 -7.26
N ILE A 116 -11.19 7.65 -6.99
CA ILE A 116 -10.67 7.78 -5.63
C ILE A 116 -10.35 9.26 -5.36
N PRO A 117 -10.99 9.90 -4.38
CA PRO A 117 -10.86 11.34 -4.16
C PRO A 117 -9.59 11.69 -3.38
N VAL A 118 -8.42 11.43 -3.97
CA VAL A 118 -7.11 11.73 -3.38
C VAL A 118 -6.16 12.37 -4.38
N ASN A 119 -5.22 13.15 -3.88
CA ASN A 119 -4.06 13.60 -4.63
C ASN A 119 -3.00 12.48 -4.64
N ALA A 120 -2.72 11.92 -5.82
CA ALA A 120 -1.80 10.80 -5.97
C ALA A 120 -0.38 11.14 -5.50
N ASP A 121 0.11 12.33 -5.81
CA ASP A 121 1.47 12.76 -5.46
C ASP A 121 1.64 12.88 -3.95
N GLU A 122 0.63 13.39 -3.25
CA GLU A 122 0.68 13.43 -1.78
C GLU A 122 0.64 12.05 -1.14
N VAL A 123 -0.04 11.07 -1.76
CA VAL A 123 -0.06 9.68 -1.26
C VAL A 123 1.32 9.06 -1.45
N ILE A 124 1.91 9.21 -2.65
CA ILE A 124 3.25 8.69 -2.98
C ILE A 124 4.31 9.34 -2.08
N ASN A 125 4.26 10.66 -1.88
CA ASN A 125 5.19 11.39 -1.02
C ASN A 125 5.05 11.02 0.47
N SER A 126 3.89 10.49 0.90
CA SER A 126 3.73 9.98 2.27
C SER A 126 4.42 8.64 2.52
N LEU A 127 4.78 7.92 1.45
CA LEU A 127 5.40 6.60 1.48
C LEU A 127 6.91 6.64 1.29
N MET A 128 7.41 7.60 0.51
CA MET A 128 8.85 7.74 0.33
C MET A 128 9.51 8.21 1.62
N PRO A 129 10.55 7.50 2.13
CA PRO A 129 11.42 8.12 3.11
C PRO A 129 12.03 9.35 2.42
N ILE A 130 11.99 10.51 3.08
CA ILE A 130 12.74 11.69 2.67
C ILE A 130 14.22 11.31 2.76
N ILE A 131 14.76 10.71 1.71
CA ILE A 131 16.19 10.57 1.46
C ILE A 131 16.42 11.30 0.15
N ARG A 132 16.64 12.61 0.28
CA ARG A 132 17.36 13.40 -0.72
C ARG A 132 18.85 13.07 -0.63
#